data_AF-A0A924SWD2-F1
#
_entry.id   AF-A0A924SWD2-F1
#
_cell.length_a   1.000
_cell.length_b   1.000
_cell.length_c   1.000
_cell.angle_alpha   90.00
_cell.angle_beta   90.00
_cell.angle_gamma   90.00
#
_symmetry.space_group_name_H-M   'P 1'
#
loop_
_entity.id
_entity.type
_entity.pdbx_description
1 polymer ?
#
loop_
_entity_poly.entity_id
_entity_poly.type
_entity_poly.pdbx_seq_one_letter_code
_entity_poly.pdbx_strand_id
1 'polypeptide(L)'
;MKKTPKRSDSRRVPVLCAWTLAISLAGAGCARDEAKAPEAVFKFDATVPAEQKSRISKDLERLQTLDIMDLELKNEDGLDLVQDTVRMMGLAKMASAELTVWLADRVHYVIGQDFALNSETLFMAPRHGFSYENRSEIPSIEEAPAPVRDPGPQPAASPVPVHTATVVMANIGSALYLAGKMEDFLIGIKVAGDDVPLTSPRTGIIQVGPGLFHPSLEINPGEPGALANSLERLGIFFHEARHSDGHGKSLGFLHAVCPIGDYRGIHACDRNLNGPYTTGARMTQILAENCRRRGKCQPKETERLRILYLDSYSRMIPETLDARSQSDLDTVQAKIAACERAGAANETCSNLDRLRAQMTSLKASARITPSAEWDAVPEGARR
;
A
#
# COMPACT_ATOMS: atom_id res chain seq x y z
N MET A 1 -47.98 51.55 29.54
CA MET A 1 -46.86 51.38 30.49
C MET A 1 -45.94 50.27 29.98
N LYS A 2 -44.84 50.64 29.31
CA LYS A 2 -43.78 49.73 28.85
C LYS A 2 -42.61 49.85 29.82
N LYS A 3 -42.18 48.74 30.43
CA LYS A 3 -40.99 48.65 31.28
C LYS A 3 -39.83 48.08 30.47
N THR A 4 -38.77 48.87 30.33
CA THR A 4 -37.40 48.43 30.01
C THR A 4 -36.72 47.86 31.26
N PRO A 5 -35.82 46.87 31.10
CA PRO A 5 -34.48 46.97 31.70
C PRO A 5 -33.37 46.46 30.75
N LYS A 6 -32.35 47.28 30.50
CA LYS A 6 -30.98 47.29 31.09
C LYS A 6 -29.96 46.34 30.43
N ARG A 7 -28.98 46.97 29.79
CA ARG A 7 -27.68 46.45 29.33
C ARG A 7 -26.83 45.92 30.48
N SER A 8 -26.05 44.87 30.22
CA SER A 8 -24.81 44.57 30.93
C SER A 8 -23.72 44.04 29.98
N ASP A 9 -22.62 44.78 29.97
CA ASP A 9 -21.22 44.54 29.61
C ASP A 9 -20.71 43.21 29.04
N SER A 10 -20.03 43.39 27.90
CA SER A 10 -18.67 42.98 27.55
C SER A 10 -18.06 41.73 28.21
N ARG A 11 -17.85 40.69 27.40
CA ARG A 11 -16.62 39.88 27.46
C ARG A 11 -16.06 39.66 26.06
N ARG A 12 -14.74 39.83 26.01
CA ARG A 12 -13.86 39.88 24.84
C ARG A 12 -13.75 38.51 24.18
N VAL A 13 -13.83 38.49 22.86
CA VAL A 13 -13.40 37.38 22.00
C VAL A 13 -11.93 37.64 21.66
N PRO A 14 -10.99 36.73 21.98
CA PRO A 14 -9.63 36.88 21.51
C PRO A 14 -9.52 36.48 20.03
N VAL A 15 -8.94 37.42 19.30
CA VAL A 15 -8.52 37.41 17.90
C VAL A 15 -7.58 36.23 17.62
N LEU A 16 -7.81 35.53 16.49
CA LEU A 16 -6.85 34.59 15.90
C LEU A 16 -5.54 35.33 15.61
N CYS A 17 -4.48 34.98 16.32
CA CYS A 17 -3.11 35.35 15.97
C CYS A 17 -2.64 34.47 14.81
N ALA A 18 -2.44 35.10 13.66
CA ALA A 18 -1.57 34.62 12.60
C ALA A 18 -0.15 34.42 13.16
N TRP A 19 0.40 33.21 12.99
CA TRP A 19 1.82 32.95 13.21
C TRP A 19 2.52 32.92 11.86
N THR A 20 3.12 34.05 11.53
CA THR A 20 4.21 34.16 10.56
C THR A 20 5.50 33.97 11.36
N LEU A 21 6.15 32.81 11.27
CA LEU A 21 7.46 32.60 11.90
C LEU A 21 8.56 32.93 10.89
N ALA A 22 9.11 34.14 11.04
CA ALA A 22 10.39 34.51 10.48
C ALA A 22 11.49 33.81 11.30
N ILE A 23 12.33 32.99 10.65
CA ILE A 23 13.51 32.38 11.27
C ILE A 23 14.64 33.40 11.21
N SER A 24 14.97 33.96 12.37
CA SER A 24 16.17 34.78 12.59
C SER A 24 17.38 33.88 12.76
N LEU A 25 18.35 34.04 11.87
CA LEU A 25 19.72 33.53 11.98
C LEU A 25 20.45 34.29 13.10
N ALA A 26 20.67 33.64 14.24
CA ALA A 26 21.68 34.05 15.21
C ALA A 26 22.29 32.81 15.86
N GLY A 27 23.61 32.69 15.75
CA GLY A 27 24.38 31.51 16.11
C GLY A 27 24.26 31.12 17.58
N ALA A 28 23.82 29.88 17.81
CA ALA A 28 24.18 29.10 18.97
C ALA A 28 24.93 27.88 18.44
N GLY A 29 26.13 27.63 18.96
CA GLY A 29 26.91 26.45 18.62
C GLY A 29 26.14 25.20 19.01
N CYS A 30 25.58 24.50 18.04
CA CYS A 30 25.04 23.16 18.24
C CYS A 30 26.21 22.25 18.61
N ALA A 31 26.33 21.94 19.90
CA ALA A 31 26.96 20.70 20.31
C ALA A 31 26.32 19.59 19.47
N ARG A 32 27.13 18.90 18.68
CA ARG A 32 26.71 17.68 18.00
C ARG A 32 26.48 16.66 19.11
N ASP A 33 25.26 16.61 19.63
CA ASP A 33 24.80 15.44 20.36
C ASP A 33 25.11 14.25 19.45
N GLU A 34 25.98 13.36 19.91
CA GLU A 34 26.24 12.09 19.25
C GLU A 34 24.87 11.43 19.08
N ALA A 35 24.37 11.42 17.85
CA ALA A 35 23.07 10.88 17.52
C ALA A 35 23.05 9.44 18.03
N LYS A 36 22.31 9.23 19.13
CA LYS A 36 22.09 7.91 19.71
C LYS A 36 21.68 7.01 18.55
N ALA A 37 22.37 5.88 18.38
CA ALA A 37 22.08 4.94 17.30
C ALA A 37 20.55 4.75 17.24
N PRO A 38 19.92 4.97 16.07
CA PRO A 38 18.48 4.95 15.97
C PRO A 38 17.99 3.63 16.57
N GLU A 39 17.03 3.76 17.49
CA GLU A 39 16.34 2.61 18.07
C GLU A 39 15.88 1.68 16.93
N ALA A 40 15.93 0.36 17.14
CA ALA A 40 15.63 -0.61 16.09
C ALA A 40 14.33 -0.23 15.37
N VAL A 41 14.43 0.07 14.07
CA VAL A 41 13.34 0.66 13.28
C VAL A 41 12.09 -0.23 13.32
N PHE A 42 12.27 -1.55 13.34
CA PHE A 42 11.20 -2.54 13.44
C PHE A 42 11.31 -3.38 14.71
N LYS A 43 10.16 -3.72 15.29
CA LYS A 43 10.00 -4.78 16.28
C LYS A 43 9.73 -6.10 15.57
N PHE A 44 10.62 -7.07 15.76
CA PHE A 44 10.44 -8.39 15.18
C PHE A 44 9.80 -9.36 16.18
N ASP A 45 8.75 -10.04 15.73
CA ASP A 45 8.14 -11.12 16.49
C ASP A 45 9.08 -12.35 16.60
N ALA A 46 8.81 -13.24 17.55
CA ALA A 46 9.56 -14.47 17.73
C ALA A 46 9.46 -15.42 16.51
N THR A 47 8.38 -15.33 15.74
CA THR A 47 8.15 -16.12 14.53
C THR A 47 9.07 -15.79 13.36
N VAL A 48 9.75 -14.63 13.35
CA VAL A 48 10.74 -14.31 12.31
C VAL A 48 12.05 -15.06 12.62
N PRO A 49 12.59 -15.90 11.72
CA PRO A 49 13.87 -16.55 11.94
C PRO A 49 15.01 -15.53 12.14
N ALA A 50 15.96 -15.84 13.03
CA ALA A 50 17.07 -14.93 13.37
C ALA A 50 17.90 -14.50 12.15
N GLU A 51 18.11 -15.41 11.19
CA GLU A 51 18.77 -15.10 9.92
C GLU A 51 17.99 -14.05 9.12
N GLN A 52 16.67 -14.19 9.00
CA GLN A 52 15.83 -13.22 8.31
C GLN A 52 15.85 -11.86 9.03
N LYS A 53 15.76 -11.83 10.37
CA LYS A 53 15.91 -10.59 11.16
C LYS A 53 17.22 -9.87 10.85
N SER A 54 18.33 -10.61 10.81
CA SER A 54 19.66 -10.09 10.50
C SER A 54 19.72 -9.50 9.09
N ARG A 55 19.16 -10.20 8.10
CA ARG A 55 19.11 -9.72 6.71
C ARG A 55 18.26 -8.47 6.55
N ILE A 56 17.08 -8.42 7.16
CA ILE A 56 16.21 -7.22 7.15
C ILE A 56 16.92 -6.05 7.83
N SER A 57 17.55 -6.28 8.99
CA SER A 57 18.29 -5.24 9.71
C SER A 57 19.42 -4.66 8.84
N LYS A 58 20.17 -5.53 8.15
CA LYS A 58 21.21 -5.12 7.19
C LYS A 58 20.63 -4.35 5.99
N ASP A 59 19.43 -4.69 5.52
CA ASP A 59 18.75 -3.94 4.47
C ASP A 59 18.42 -2.51 4.92
N LEU A 60 17.95 -2.33 6.16
CA LEU A 60 17.67 -1.01 6.74
C LEU A 60 18.94 -0.20 7.00
N GLU A 61 20.01 -0.83 7.50
CA GLU A 61 21.32 -0.20 7.62
C GLU A 61 21.84 0.29 6.25
N ARG A 62 21.64 -0.52 5.20
CA ARG A 62 21.98 -0.12 3.84
C ARG A 62 21.17 1.10 3.43
N LEU A 63 19.85 1.10 3.61
CA LEU A 63 18.98 2.24 3.32
C LEU A 63 19.50 3.53 3.95
N GLN A 64 19.96 3.49 5.20
CA GLN A 64 20.51 4.65 5.92
C GLN A 64 21.81 5.20 5.33
N THR A 65 22.56 4.38 4.59
CA THR A 65 23.87 4.74 4.01
C THR A 65 23.83 5.03 2.51
N LEU A 66 22.66 4.92 1.87
CA LEU A 66 22.53 5.21 0.44
C LEU A 66 22.72 6.71 0.16
N ASP A 67 23.43 7.01 -0.92
CA ASP A 67 23.64 8.39 -1.35
C ASP A 67 22.85 8.65 -2.63
N ILE A 68 21.57 9.03 -2.46
CA ILE A 68 20.55 9.15 -3.52
C ILE A 68 20.34 10.61 -3.97
N MET A 69 20.90 11.59 -3.25
CA MET A 69 20.57 13.01 -3.47
C MET A 69 20.98 13.54 -4.85
N ASP A 70 22.02 12.97 -5.46
CA ASP A 70 22.58 13.42 -6.75
C ASP A 70 22.07 12.58 -7.94
N LEU A 71 20.96 11.87 -7.77
CA LEU A 71 20.33 11.14 -8.86
C LEU A 71 19.44 12.06 -9.70
N GLU A 72 19.86 12.29 -10.93
CA GLU A 72 19.02 12.87 -11.97
C GLU A 72 18.48 11.74 -12.83
N LEU A 73 17.21 11.39 -12.65
CA LEU A 73 16.51 10.40 -13.45
C LEU A 73 15.36 11.06 -14.19
N LYS A 74 15.35 10.93 -15.52
CA LYS A 74 14.26 11.43 -16.35
C LYS A 74 13.56 10.27 -17.05
N ASN A 75 12.24 10.36 -17.20
CA ASN A 75 11.51 9.46 -18.11
C ASN A 75 11.69 9.91 -19.58
N GLU A 76 11.04 9.20 -20.50
CA GLU A 76 11.08 9.51 -21.94
C GLU A 76 10.52 10.90 -22.27
N ASP A 77 9.58 11.40 -21.46
CA ASP A 77 9.00 12.75 -21.57
C ASP A 77 9.85 13.85 -20.90
N GLY A 78 11.00 13.48 -20.31
CA GLY A 78 11.89 14.40 -19.61
C GLY A 78 11.45 14.78 -18.19
N LEU A 79 10.40 14.13 -17.65
CA LEU A 79 9.94 14.31 -16.27
C LEU A 79 10.98 13.77 -15.30
N ASP A 80 11.34 14.57 -14.29
CA ASP A 80 12.22 14.17 -13.20
C ASP A 80 11.53 13.13 -12.30
N LEU A 81 11.95 11.88 -12.43
CA LEU A 81 11.40 10.74 -11.71
C LEU A 81 11.69 10.80 -10.21
N VAL A 82 12.82 11.39 -9.80
CA VAL A 82 13.14 11.53 -8.39
C VAL A 82 12.21 12.55 -7.76
N GLN A 83 12.00 13.70 -8.39
CA GLN A 83 11.08 14.72 -7.90
C GLN A 83 9.62 14.24 -7.88
N ASP A 84 9.21 13.50 -8.92
CA ASP A 84 7.88 12.89 -8.95
C ASP A 84 7.69 11.91 -7.78
N THR A 85 8.70 11.07 -7.50
CA THR A 85 8.66 10.13 -6.38
C THR A 85 8.66 10.84 -5.03
N VAL A 86 9.46 11.90 -4.87
CA VAL A 86 9.47 12.75 -3.66
C VAL A 86 8.08 13.31 -3.39
N ARG A 87 7.42 13.87 -4.42
CA ARG A 87 6.06 14.40 -4.33
C ARG A 87 5.06 13.30 -3.97
N MET A 88 5.09 12.17 -4.68
CA MET A 88 4.18 11.03 -4.49
C MET A 88 4.24 10.44 -3.08
N MET A 89 5.44 10.38 -2.51
CA MET A 89 5.69 9.85 -1.16
C MET A 89 5.49 10.90 -0.06
N GLY A 90 5.31 12.19 -0.42
CA GLY A 90 5.22 13.28 0.54
C GLY A 90 6.54 13.54 1.27
N LEU A 91 7.67 13.31 0.61
CA LEU A 91 9.01 13.56 1.16
C LEU A 91 9.41 15.01 0.91
N ALA A 92 10.30 15.56 1.75
CA ALA A 92 10.94 16.84 1.46
C ALA A 92 12.03 16.72 0.37
N LYS A 93 12.72 15.57 0.35
CA LYS A 93 13.79 15.24 -0.60
C LYS A 93 14.05 13.73 -0.62
N MET A 94 14.70 13.25 -1.67
CA MET A 94 15.13 11.85 -1.78
C MET A 94 16.45 11.62 -1.03
N ALA A 95 16.38 11.59 0.30
CA ALA A 95 17.52 11.35 1.19
C ALA A 95 17.28 10.12 2.06
N SER A 96 18.34 9.38 2.39
CA SER A 96 18.26 8.16 3.20
C SER A 96 17.59 8.33 4.55
N ALA A 97 17.85 9.45 5.24
CA ALA A 97 17.20 9.75 6.50
C ALA A 97 15.67 9.92 6.34
N GLU A 98 15.23 10.65 5.31
CA GLU A 98 13.81 10.85 4.99
C GLU A 98 13.13 9.52 4.63
N LEU A 99 13.79 8.69 3.82
CA LEU A 99 13.28 7.37 3.44
C LEU A 99 13.16 6.41 4.63
N THR A 100 14.13 6.45 5.54
CA THR A 100 14.12 5.65 6.76
C THR A 100 12.98 6.09 7.68
N VAL A 101 12.79 7.40 7.87
CA VAL A 101 11.67 7.94 8.64
C VAL A 101 10.33 7.58 7.98
N TRP A 102 10.22 7.72 6.67
CA TRP A 102 9.00 7.38 5.93
C TRP A 102 8.60 5.92 6.11
N LEU A 103 9.58 5.02 6.04
CA LEU A 103 9.37 3.59 6.23
C LEU A 103 9.05 3.24 7.70
N ALA A 104 9.78 3.82 8.65
CA ALA A 104 9.58 3.64 10.08
C ALA A 104 8.20 4.14 10.56
N ASP A 105 7.65 5.18 9.94
CA ASP A 105 6.31 5.68 10.26
C ASP A 105 5.20 4.71 9.83
N ARG A 106 5.48 3.87 8.83
CA ARG A 106 4.50 2.97 8.18
C ARG A 106 4.64 1.51 8.55
N VAL A 107 5.80 1.09 9.03
CA VAL A 107 6.11 -0.30 9.39
C VAL A 107 6.74 -0.30 10.78
N HIS A 108 6.09 -0.99 11.71
CA HIS A 108 6.51 -1.06 13.11
C HIS A 108 6.79 -2.50 13.53
N TYR A 109 5.98 -3.43 13.04
CA TYR A 109 6.06 -4.84 13.41
C TYR A 109 6.32 -5.71 12.19
N VAL A 110 7.24 -6.66 12.34
CA VAL A 110 7.52 -7.69 11.34
C VAL A 110 7.27 -9.06 11.97
N ILE A 111 6.38 -9.83 11.35
CA ILE A 111 6.02 -11.20 11.76
C ILE A 111 6.46 -12.21 10.71
N GLY A 112 6.72 -13.45 11.15
CA GLY A 112 7.17 -14.53 10.27
C GLY A 112 6.04 -15.15 9.46
N GLN A 113 6.41 -15.95 8.46
CA GLN A 113 5.47 -16.71 7.64
C GLN A 113 4.57 -17.64 8.48
N ASP A 114 5.09 -18.15 9.60
CA ASP A 114 4.41 -19.09 10.49
C ASP A 114 3.58 -18.39 11.57
N PHE A 115 3.49 -17.05 11.55
CA PHE A 115 2.62 -16.32 12.46
C PHE A 115 1.15 -16.61 12.13
N ALA A 116 0.47 -17.29 13.04
CA ALA A 116 -0.93 -17.64 12.89
C ALA A 116 -1.84 -16.53 13.42
N LEU A 117 -2.84 -16.15 12.62
CA LEU A 117 -3.95 -15.28 13.04
C LEU A 117 -5.06 -16.15 13.64
N ASN A 118 -5.07 -16.29 14.97
CA ASN A 118 -6.02 -17.15 15.69
C ASN A 118 -6.47 -16.47 17.00
N SER A 119 -7.27 -17.16 17.83
CA SER A 119 -7.80 -16.59 19.08
C SER A 119 -6.75 -16.31 20.17
N GLU A 120 -5.53 -16.82 20.04
CA GLU A 120 -4.44 -16.54 20.98
C GLU A 120 -3.69 -15.26 20.63
N THR A 121 -3.53 -15.00 19.33
CA THR A 121 -2.82 -13.85 18.77
C THR A 121 -3.72 -12.67 18.44
N LEU A 122 -5.00 -12.90 18.11
CA LEU A 122 -5.99 -11.86 17.90
C LEU A 122 -6.83 -11.65 19.15
N PHE A 123 -7.10 -10.39 19.47
CA PHE A 123 -8.05 -10.03 20.51
C PHE A 123 -9.01 -8.95 20.02
N MET A 124 -10.22 -8.95 20.58
CA MET A 124 -11.17 -7.85 20.40
C MET A 124 -11.07 -6.95 21.61
N ALA A 125 -10.61 -5.72 21.43
CA ALA A 125 -10.60 -4.74 22.50
C ALA A 125 -12.02 -4.17 22.68
N PRO A 126 -12.49 -3.95 23.92
CA PRO A 126 -13.74 -3.24 24.17
C PRO A 126 -13.72 -1.90 23.44
N ARG A 127 -14.75 -1.66 22.63
CA ARG A 127 -14.82 -0.46 21.79
C ARG A 127 -14.94 0.84 22.59
N HIS A 128 -15.17 0.79 23.89
CA HIS A 128 -15.49 1.97 24.71
C HIS A 128 -14.46 3.09 24.50
N GLY A 129 -14.87 4.11 23.73
CA GLY A 129 -14.06 5.30 23.43
C GLY A 129 -13.33 5.29 22.08
N PHE A 130 -13.39 4.23 21.26
CA PHE A 130 -12.79 4.20 19.92
C PHE A 130 -13.84 4.25 18.79
N SER A 131 -13.66 5.18 17.86
CA SER A 131 -14.41 5.26 16.62
C SER A 131 -13.43 5.32 15.46
N TYR A 132 -13.63 4.46 14.47
CA TYR A 132 -12.98 4.57 13.18
C TYR A 132 -13.29 5.93 12.55
N GLU A 133 -12.28 6.55 11.95
CA GLU A 133 -12.49 7.71 11.07
C GLU A 133 -13.21 7.24 9.80
N ASN A 134 -13.93 8.14 9.13
CA ASN A 134 -14.67 7.82 7.89
C ASN A 134 -15.44 6.49 7.98
N ARG A 135 -16.08 6.19 9.12
CA ARG A 135 -16.62 4.86 9.45
C ARG A 135 -17.54 4.28 8.37
N SER A 136 -18.30 5.12 7.69
CA SER A 136 -19.22 4.73 6.61
C SER A 136 -18.57 4.55 5.24
N GLU A 137 -17.29 4.88 5.11
CA GLU A 137 -16.54 4.78 3.86
C GLU A 137 -15.61 3.58 3.91
N ILE A 138 -15.98 2.53 3.20
CA ILE A 138 -15.22 1.29 3.05
C ILE A 138 -14.66 1.27 1.61
N PRO A 139 -13.39 0.90 1.41
CA PRO A 139 -12.83 0.70 0.08
C PRO A 139 -13.63 -0.36 -0.67
N SER A 140 -13.85 -0.15 -1.97
CA SER A 140 -14.48 -1.17 -2.80
C SER A 140 -13.50 -2.31 -3.02
N ILE A 141 -13.81 -3.50 -2.49
CA ILE A 141 -13.06 -4.71 -2.81
C ILE A 141 -13.68 -5.29 -4.07
N GLU A 142 -12.98 -5.20 -5.18
CA GLU A 142 -13.45 -5.75 -6.45
C GLU A 142 -13.64 -7.27 -6.33
N GLU A 143 -14.75 -7.79 -6.85
CA GLU A 143 -14.87 -9.23 -6.98
C GLU A 143 -13.97 -9.67 -8.14
N ALA A 144 -12.97 -10.52 -7.85
CA ALA A 144 -12.25 -11.23 -8.89
C ALA A 144 -13.29 -11.97 -9.76
N PRO A 145 -13.25 -11.81 -11.11
CA PRO A 145 -14.16 -12.51 -11.97
C PRO A 145 -14.01 -14.00 -11.69
N ALA A 146 -15.14 -14.71 -11.59
CA ALA A 146 -15.12 -16.15 -11.50
C ALA A 146 -14.19 -16.68 -12.61
N PRO A 147 -13.27 -17.62 -12.31
CA PRO A 147 -12.31 -18.10 -13.29
C PRO A 147 -13.09 -18.52 -14.52
N VAL A 148 -12.85 -17.80 -15.62
CA VAL A 148 -13.59 -18.03 -16.86
C VAL A 148 -13.25 -19.44 -17.29
N ARG A 149 -14.18 -20.37 -17.07
CA ARG A 149 -14.14 -21.69 -17.70
C ARG A 149 -14.37 -21.44 -19.17
N ASP A 150 -13.28 -21.15 -19.89
CA ASP A 150 -13.33 -20.85 -21.31
C ASP A 150 -14.03 -22.03 -22.01
N PRO A 151 -15.25 -21.86 -22.56
CA PRO A 151 -16.05 -22.95 -23.10
C PRO A 151 -15.57 -23.38 -24.50
N GLY A 152 -14.50 -22.76 -25.01
CA GLY A 152 -13.80 -23.26 -26.19
C GLY A 152 -13.22 -24.65 -25.94
N PRO A 153 -13.09 -25.49 -26.99
CA PRO A 153 -12.27 -26.70 -26.91
C PRO A 153 -10.87 -26.26 -26.51
N GLN A 154 -10.53 -26.40 -25.22
CA GLN A 154 -9.18 -26.18 -24.75
C GLN A 154 -8.28 -27.04 -25.64
N PRO A 155 -7.39 -26.44 -26.45
CA PRO A 155 -6.39 -27.23 -27.16
C PRO A 155 -5.71 -28.07 -26.09
N ALA A 156 -5.78 -29.41 -26.23
CA ALA A 156 -5.43 -30.40 -25.22
C ALA A 156 -4.36 -29.83 -24.30
N ALA A 157 -4.79 -29.40 -23.11
CA ALA A 157 -4.02 -28.48 -22.29
C ALA A 157 -2.63 -29.06 -22.13
N SER A 158 -1.64 -28.48 -22.83
CA SER A 158 -0.30 -28.49 -22.27
C SER A 158 -0.52 -27.90 -20.89
N PRO A 159 -0.21 -28.64 -19.81
CA PRO A 159 -0.41 -28.14 -18.47
C PRO A 159 0.44 -26.89 -18.38
N VAL A 160 -0.17 -25.72 -18.62
CA VAL A 160 0.42 -24.45 -18.30
C VAL A 160 0.68 -24.61 -16.82
N PRO A 161 1.95 -24.66 -16.39
CA PRO A 161 2.26 -24.83 -14.99
C PRO A 161 1.44 -23.75 -14.28
N VAL A 162 0.54 -24.17 -13.39
CA VAL A 162 -0.12 -23.23 -12.50
C VAL A 162 1.03 -22.68 -11.68
N HIS A 163 1.59 -21.54 -12.11
CA HIS A 163 2.64 -20.88 -11.39
C HIS A 163 2.03 -20.53 -10.04
N THR A 164 2.44 -21.25 -9.01
CA THR A 164 1.97 -21.02 -7.65
C THR A 164 2.48 -19.65 -7.25
N ALA A 165 1.61 -18.65 -7.32
CA ALA A 165 1.91 -17.31 -6.83
C ALA A 165 2.43 -17.45 -5.40
N THR A 166 3.64 -16.95 -5.17
CA THR A 166 4.29 -17.02 -3.86
C THR A 166 4.17 -15.66 -3.20
N VAL A 167 3.58 -15.64 -2.00
CA VAL A 167 3.54 -14.41 -1.20
C VAL A 167 4.97 -14.07 -0.80
N VAL A 168 5.40 -12.87 -1.14
CA VAL A 168 6.71 -12.33 -0.76
C VAL A 168 6.59 -11.61 0.57
N MET A 169 5.60 -10.75 0.70
CA MET A 169 5.31 -9.98 1.89
C MET A 169 3.83 -9.55 1.85
N ALA A 170 3.24 -9.23 3.00
CA ALA A 170 1.90 -8.66 3.06
C ALA A 170 1.75 -7.72 4.27
N ASN A 171 1.19 -6.54 4.06
CA ASN A 171 0.74 -5.65 5.13
C ASN A 171 -0.60 -6.13 5.70
N ILE A 172 -0.54 -7.01 6.70
CA ILE A 172 -1.74 -7.52 7.38
C ILE A 172 -2.37 -6.47 8.31
N GLY A 173 -1.62 -5.44 8.71
CA GLY A 173 -2.11 -4.38 9.58
C GLY A 173 -3.30 -3.64 8.97
N SER A 174 -3.18 -3.24 7.71
CA SER A 174 -4.25 -2.56 6.98
C SER A 174 -5.47 -3.44 6.74
N ALA A 175 -5.27 -4.73 6.45
CA ALA A 175 -6.35 -5.70 6.29
C ALA A 175 -7.13 -5.90 7.61
N LEU A 176 -6.43 -6.06 8.73
CA LEU A 176 -7.05 -6.18 10.05
C LEU A 176 -7.74 -4.88 10.50
N TYR A 177 -7.16 -3.72 10.21
CA TYR A 177 -7.81 -2.44 10.45
C TYR A 177 -9.14 -2.33 9.70
N LEU A 178 -9.13 -2.66 8.41
CA LEU A 178 -10.33 -2.68 7.56
C LEU A 178 -11.37 -3.67 8.07
N ALA A 179 -10.96 -4.88 8.45
CA ALA A 179 -11.87 -5.88 9.02
C ALA A 179 -12.55 -5.36 10.29
N GLY A 180 -11.78 -4.76 11.21
CA GLY A 180 -12.36 -4.15 12.42
C GLY A 180 -13.30 -2.98 12.11
N LYS A 181 -12.99 -2.18 11.08
CA LYS A 181 -13.86 -1.10 10.59
C LYS A 181 -15.19 -1.63 10.04
N MET A 182 -15.15 -2.69 9.23
CA MET A 182 -16.33 -3.32 8.63
C MET A 182 -17.24 -3.98 9.68
N GLU A 183 -16.64 -4.66 10.65
CA GLU A 183 -17.36 -5.39 11.70
C GLU A 183 -17.65 -4.55 12.94
N ASP A 184 -17.18 -3.30 12.95
CA ASP A 184 -17.48 -2.32 13.98
C ASP A 184 -16.91 -2.63 15.38
N PHE A 185 -15.77 -3.34 15.44
CA PHE A 185 -15.01 -3.62 16.66
C PHE A 185 -13.51 -3.33 16.52
N LEU A 186 -12.86 -2.95 17.61
CA LEU A 186 -11.43 -2.70 17.62
C LEU A 186 -10.68 -4.04 17.69
N ILE A 187 -10.06 -4.43 16.58
CA ILE A 187 -9.14 -5.58 16.52
C ILE A 187 -7.81 -5.18 17.14
N GLY A 188 -7.24 -6.09 17.91
CA GLY A 188 -5.86 -6.04 18.38
C GLY A 188 -5.11 -7.33 18.06
N ILE A 189 -3.78 -7.23 18.00
CA ILE A 189 -2.88 -8.36 17.78
C ILE A 189 -1.82 -8.42 18.87
N LYS A 190 -1.50 -9.62 19.34
CA LYS A 190 -0.38 -9.88 20.24
C LYS A 190 0.85 -10.16 19.42
N VAL A 191 1.81 -9.25 19.42
CA VAL A 191 3.00 -9.32 18.55
C VAL A 191 4.23 -8.83 19.29
N ALA A 192 5.32 -9.57 19.20
CA ALA A 192 6.57 -9.26 19.91
C ALA A 192 6.40 -9.04 21.43
N GLY A 193 5.39 -9.68 22.04
CA GLY A 193 5.04 -9.54 23.46
C GLY A 193 4.14 -8.36 23.80
N ASP A 194 3.80 -7.51 22.82
CA ASP A 194 2.91 -6.37 22.99
C ASP A 194 1.46 -6.72 22.60
N ASP A 195 0.47 -6.20 23.33
CA ASP A 195 -0.92 -6.14 22.88
C ASP A 195 -1.13 -4.87 22.05
N VAL A 196 -1.25 -5.00 20.73
CA VAL A 196 -1.26 -3.89 19.78
C VAL A 196 -2.67 -3.69 19.20
N PRO A 197 -3.46 -2.70 19.67
CA PRO A 197 -4.72 -2.37 19.05
C PRO A 197 -4.51 -1.70 17.68
N LEU A 198 -5.26 -2.14 16.67
CA LEU A 198 -5.19 -1.57 15.32
C LEU A 198 -6.05 -0.31 15.20
N THR A 199 -5.53 0.81 15.69
CA THR A 199 -6.23 2.11 15.66
C THR A 199 -6.00 2.91 14.38
N SER A 200 -5.07 2.47 13.52
CA SER A 200 -4.75 3.05 12.22
C SER A 200 -4.09 1.98 11.33
N PRO A 201 -4.19 2.06 9.98
CA PRO A 201 -3.36 1.24 9.09
C PRO A 201 -1.85 1.40 9.36
N ARG A 202 -1.42 2.58 9.83
CA ARG A 202 -0.03 2.85 10.27
C ARG A 202 0.38 2.14 11.56
N THR A 203 -0.46 1.27 12.12
CA THR A 203 0.03 0.24 13.05
C THR A 203 1.14 -0.59 12.39
N GLY A 204 1.08 -0.76 11.06
CA GLY A 204 2.23 -1.15 10.25
C GLY A 204 2.76 -2.54 10.58
N ILE A 205 1.91 -3.56 10.40
CA ILE A 205 2.26 -4.95 10.66
C ILE A 205 2.46 -5.67 9.33
N ILE A 206 3.71 -6.06 9.09
CA ILE A 206 4.12 -6.74 7.87
C ILE A 206 4.39 -8.22 8.18
N GLN A 207 3.77 -9.10 7.40
CA GLN A 207 4.09 -10.53 7.39
C GLN A 207 5.09 -10.84 6.27
N VAL A 208 6.22 -11.43 6.64
CA VAL A 208 7.19 -11.96 5.68
C VAL A 208 6.67 -13.29 5.14
N GLY A 209 6.51 -13.37 3.82
CA GLY A 209 6.13 -14.60 3.13
C GLY A 209 7.34 -15.46 2.74
N PRO A 210 7.11 -16.70 2.29
CA PRO A 210 8.16 -17.62 1.89
C PRO A 210 8.99 -17.10 0.70
N GLY A 211 8.44 -16.19 -0.10
CA GLY A 211 9.11 -15.66 -1.29
C GLY A 211 10.27 -14.70 -1.01
N LEU A 212 10.25 -13.95 0.12
CA LEU A 212 11.19 -12.84 0.36
C LEU A 212 12.66 -13.24 0.38
N PHE A 213 12.94 -14.46 0.86
CA PHE A 213 14.28 -15.01 1.01
C PHE A 213 14.45 -16.31 0.23
N HIS A 214 13.54 -16.61 -0.71
CA HIS A 214 13.63 -17.83 -1.49
C HIS A 214 14.79 -17.72 -2.49
N PRO A 215 15.78 -18.65 -2.48
CA PRO A 215 16.97 -18.51 -3.33
C PRO A 215 16.66 -18.35 -4.82
N SER A 216 15.61 -19.00 -5.35
CA SER A 216 15.27 -18.87 -6.78
C SER A 216 14.68 -17.50 -7.16
N LEU A 217 14.22 -16.72 -6.18
CA LEU A 217 13.64 -15.40 -6.39
C LEU A 217 14.69 -14.30 -6.18
N GLU A 218 15.75 -14.58 -5.41
CA GLU A 218 16.83 -13.61 -5.19
C GLU A 218 17.59 -13.27 -6.49
N ILE A 219 17.93 -11.98 -6.63
CA ILE A 219 18.69 -11.47 -7.77
C ILE A 219 20.07 -12.12 -7.89
N ASN A 220 20.72 -12.39 -6.77
CA ASN A 220 22.02 -13.06 -6.70
C ASN A 220 21.95 -14.21 -5.68
N PRO A 221 21.50 -15.40 -6.09
CA PRO A 221 21.32 -16.55 -5.19
C PRO A 221 22.65 -17.09 -4.64
N GLY A 222 23.77 -16.84 -5.33
CA GLY A 222 25.09 -17.28 -4.88
C GLY A 222 25.64 -16.43 -3.73
N GLU A 223 25.08 -15.25 -3.51
CA GLU A 223 25.49 -14.33 -2.45
C GLU A 223 24.24 -13.72 -1.79
N PRO A 224 23.61 -14.41 -0.81
CA PRO A 224 22.40 -13.91 -0.14
C PRO A 224 22.55 -12.52 0.50
N GLY A 225 23.79 -12.15 0.81
CA GLY A 225 24.17 -10.84 1.34
C GLY A 225 24.42 -9.78 0.27
N ALA A 226 24.23 -10.05 -1.02
CA ALA A 226 24.47 -9.11 -2.11
C ALA A 226 23.64 -7.82 -1.93
N LEU A 227 24.15 -6.71 -2.46
CA LEU A 227 23.44 -5.44 -2.41
C LEU A 227 22.14 -5.52 -3.23
N ALA A 228 22.15 -6.14 -4.41
CA ALA A 228 20.97 -6.22 -5.25
C ALA A 228 19.76 -6.91 -4.57
N ASN A 229 19.98 -8.01 -3.84
CA ASN A 229 18.91 -8.71 -3.10
C ASN A 229 18.33 -7.80 -2.00
N SER A 230 19.15 -6.92 -1.43
CA SER A 230 18.73 -5.93 -0.44
C SER A 230 17.87 -4.83 -1.06
N LEU A 231 18.26 -4.32 -2.23
CA LEU A 231 17.50 -3.30 -2.95
C LEU A 231 16.13 -3.82 -3.40
N GLU A 232 16.06 -5.08 -3.84
CA GLU A 232 14.80 -5.78 -4.13
C GLU A 232 13.89 -5.80 -2.89
N ARG A 233 14.38 -6.30 -1.76
CA ARG A 233 13.60 -6.37 -0.52
C ARG A 233 13.19 -5.00 -0.01
N LEU A 234 14.06 -3.98 -0.11
CA LEU A 234 13.70 -2.61 0.22
C LEU A 234 12.57 -2.09 -0.67
N GLY A 235 12.61 -2.36 -1.98
CA GLY A 235 11.51 -2.03 -2.90
C GLY A 235 10.17 -2.64 -2.47
N ILE A 236 10.20 -3.91 -2.06
CA ILE A 236 9.03 -4.61 -1.49
C ILE A 236 8.58 -3.98 -0.18
N PHE A 237 9.50 -3.61 0.73
CA PHE A 237 9.13 -2.89 1.96
C PHE A 237 8.44 -1.55 1.67
N PHE A 238 8.91 -0.79 0.68
CA PHE A 238 8.25 0.46 0.28
C PHE A 238 6.85 0.22 -0.32
N HIS A 239 6.68 -0.85 -1.09
CA HIS A 239 5.37 -1.32 -1.56
C HIS A 239 4.46 -1.60 -0.37
N GLU A 240 4.87 -2.49 0.54
CA GLU A 240 4.03 -2.91 1.66
C GLU A 240 3.75 -1.78 2.66
N ALA A 241 4.72 -0.88 2.86
CA ALA A 241 4.54 0.31 3.67
C ALA A 241 3.49 1.26 3.08
N ARG A 242 3.34 1.33 1.76
CA ARG A 242 2.30 2.16 1.12
C ARG A 242 0.90 1.66 1.46
N HIS A 243 0.71 0.37 1.70
CA HIS A 243 -0.56 -0.14 2.22
C HIS A 243 -0.89 0.39 3.62
N SER A 244 0.03 1.02 4.36
CA SER A 244 -0.29 1.68 5.64
C SER A 244 -0.86 3.10 5.48
N ASP A 245 -1.05 3.58 4.25
CA ASP A 245 -1.59 4.91 3.94
C ASP A 245 -3.05 4.82 3.44
N GLY A 246 -3.65 6.00 3.18
CA GLY A 246 -4.98 6.14 2.60
C GLY A 246 -6.10 6.19 3.63
N HIS A 247 -7.27 6.67 3.20
CA HIS A 247 -8.45 6.84 4.05
C HIS A 247 -9.75 6.68 3.27
N GLY A 248 -10.83 6.35 3.96
CA GLY A 248 -12.14 6.14 3.36
C GLY A 248 -12.09 5.12 2.22
N LYS A 249 -12.30 5.56 0.98
CA LYS A 249 -12.24 4.70 -0.21
C LYS A 249 -10.84 4.27 -0.66
N SER A 250 -9.80 5.02 -0.27
CA SER A 250 -8.40 4.66 -0.56
C SER A 250 -7.73 3.89 0.58
N LEU A 251 -8.49 3.56 1.64
CA LEU A 251 -7.98 2.92 2.85
C LEU A 251 -7.14 1.69 2.51
N GLY A 252 -5.88 1.74 2.93
CA GLY A 252 -4.93 0.64 2.75
C GLY A 252 -4.44 0.43 1.32
N PHE A 253 -4.81 1.31 0.37
CA PHE A 253 -4.45 1.20 -1.05
C PHE A 253 -4.61 -0.23 -1.59
N LEU A 254 -5.78 -0.84 -1.38
CA LEU A 254 -6.01 -2.23 -1.78
C LEU A 254 -5.81 -2.43 -3.29
N HIS A 255 -5.22 -3.57 -3.65
CA HIS A 255 -5.05 -3.94 -5.04
C HIS A 255 -6.39 -4.25 -5.72
N ALA A 256 -6.54 -3.68 -6.90
CA ALA A 256 -7.58 -3.97 -7.85
C ALA A 256 -7.33 -5.28 -8.58
N VAL A 257 -8.39 -5.80 -9.20
CA VAL A 257 -8.30 -6.94 -10.10
C VAL A 257 -7.67 -6.49 -11.41
N CYS A 258 -6.59 -7.15 -11.82
CA CYS A 258 -5.95 -6.81 -13.08
C CYS A 258 -6.87 -7.12 -14.27
N PRO A 259 -7.10 -6.18 -15.19
CA PRO A 259 -8.00 -6.39 -16.32
C PRO A 259 -7.38 -7.23 -17.44
N ILE A 260 -6.05 -7.19 -17.58
CA ILE A 260 -5.28 -7.77 -18.68
C ILE A 260 -3.91 -8.28 -18.21
N GLY A 261 -3.16 -8.94 -19.11
CA GLY A 261 -1.79 -9.40 -18.86
C GLY A 261 -1.70 -10.70 -18.07
N ASP A 262 -0.48 -11.02 -17.61
CA ASP A 262 -0.17 -12.26 -16.88
C ASP A 262 -0.88 -12.36 -15.52
N TYR A 263 -1.30 -11.21 -14.98
CA TYR A 263 -2.04 -11.10 -13.72
C TYR A 263 -3.55 -10.98 -13.91
N ARG A 264 -4.07 -11.13 -15.13
CA ARG A 264 -5.50 -10.95 -15.40
C ARG A 264 -6.38 -11.76 -14.44
N GLY A 265 -7.32 -11.08 -13.80
CA GLY A 265 -8.30 -11.69 -12.91
C GLY A 265 -7.83 -11.90 -11.46
N ILE A 266 -6.60 -11.48 -11.10
CA ILE A 266 -6.13 -11.50 -9.70
C ILE A 266 -5.94 -10.10 -9.12
N HIS A 267 -6.01 -9.98 -7.79
CA HIS A 267 -5.78 -8.76 -7.02
C HIS A 267 -4.29 -8.40 -6.97
N ALA A 268 -3.77 -7.92 -8.08
CA ALA A 268 -2.35 -7.61 -8.24
C ALA A 268 -2.15 -6.34 -9.06
N CYS A 269 -3.12 -5.44 -9.11
CA CYS A 269 -3.01 -4.19 -9.85
C CYS A 269 -3.39 -2.96 -9.03
N ASP A 270 -2.92 -1.79 -9.43
CA ASP A 270 -3.27 -0.50 -8.82
C ASP A 270 -4.15 0.32 -9.75
N ARG A 271 -5.29 0.82 -9.24
CA ARG A 271 -6.15 1.77 -9.96
C ARG A 271 -5.68 3.22 -9.89
N ASN A 272 -4.68 3.50 -9.07
CA ASN A 272 -4.19 4.83 -8.82
C ASN A 272 -2.72 4.93 -9.22
N LEU A 273 -2.30 6.15 -9.54
CA LEU A 273 -0.94 6.43 -10.00
C LEU A 273 0.06 6.62 -8.87
N ASN A 274 -0.35 6.42 -7.62
CA ASN A 274 0.52 6.51 -6.45
C ASN A 274 0.31 5.32 -5.52
N GLY A 275 0.12 4.15 -6.11
CA GLY A 275 -0.22 2.93 -5.38
C GLY A 275 1.01 2.24 -4.80
N PRO A 276 0.81 1.10 -4.15
CA PRO A 276 1.88 0.26 -3.63
C PRO A 276 2.82 -0.22 -4.74
N TYR A 277 2.30 -0.71 -5.88
CA TYR A 277 3.13 -1.10 -7.02
C TYR A 277 3.84 0.09 -7.63
N THR A 278 3.20 1.27 -7.72
CA THR A 278 3.91 2.48 -8.18
C THR A 278 5.06 2.81 -7.25
N THR A 279 4.82 2.81 -5.94
CA THR A 279 5.81 3.16 -4.92
C THR A 279 6.98 2.17 -4.94
N GLY A 280 6.69 0.87 -4.93
CA GLY A 280 7.71 -0.17 -5.03
C GLY A 280 8.50 -0.10 -6.33
N ALA A 281 7.84 0.12 -7.48
CA ALA A 281 8.51 0.26 -8.78
C ALA A 281 9.46 1.47 -8.81
N ARG A 282 8.97 2.65 -8.41
CA ARG A 282 9.78 3.88 -8.38
C ARG A 282 10.98 3.75 -7.47
N MET A 283 10.79 3.21 -6.26
CA MET A 283 11.88 2.98 -5.33
C MET A 283 12.89 1.98 -5.88
N THR A 284 12.43 0.84 -6.41
CA THR A 284 13.33 -0.15 -7.02
C THR A 284 14.13 0.44 -8.18
N GLN A 285 13.51 1.25 -9.04
CA GLN A 285 14.17 1.94 -10.14
C GLN A 285 15.27 2.90 -9.64
N ILE A 286 14.95 3.76 -8.67
CA ILE A 286 15.88 4.73 -8.09
C ILE A 286 17.06 4.01 -7.41
N LEU A 287 16.78 2.97 -6.63
CA LEU A 287 17.79 2.17 -5.93
C LEU A 287 18.70 1.43 -6.92
N ALA A 288 18.12 0.83 -7.97
CA ALA A 288 18.88 0.14 -9.01
C ALA A 288 19.82 1.09 -9.75
N GLU A 289 19.34 2.27 -10.12
CA GLU A 289 20.16 3.28 -10.77
C GLU A 289 21.28 3.76 -9.85
N ASN A 290 20.98 3.98 -8.57
CA ASN A 290 22.00 4.34 -7.58
C ASN A 290 23.12 3.30 -7.54
N CYS A 291 22.74 2.03 -7.45
CA CYS A 291 23.68 0.92 -7.38
C CYS A 291 24.56 0.83 -8.63
N ARG A 292 23.94 1.00 -9.81
CA ARG A 292 24.61 1.01 -11.11
C ARG A 292 25.62 2.15 -11.22
N ARG A 293 25.20 3.39 -10.95
CA ARG A 293 26.07 4.59 -11.05
C ARG A 293 27.26 4.53 -10.10
N ARG A 294 27.09 3.92 -8.92
CA ARG A 294 28.15 3.77 -7.91
C ARG A 294 29.05 2.55 -8.17
N GLY A 295 28.78 1.76 -9.21
CA GLY A 295 29.53 0.54 -9.53
C GLY A 295 29.44 -0.52 -8.43
N LYS A 296 28.33 -0.56 -7.68
CA LYS A 296 28.11 -1.51 -6.57
C LYS A 296 27.28 -2.73 -6.96
N CYS A 297 26.57 -2.66 -8.08
CA CYS A 297 25.85 -3.78 -8.67
C CYS A 297 26.46 -4.18 -10.00
N GLN A 298 26.46 -5.47 -10.31
CA GLN A 298 26.82 -6.00 -11.61
C GLN A 298 25.76 -5.62 -12.66
N PRO A 299 26.11 -5.59 -13.97
CA PRO A 299 25.15 -5.33 -15.03
C PRO A 299 23.95 -6.30 -15.01
N LYS A 300 24.20 -7.60 -14.75
CA LYS A 300 23.14 -8.62 -14.63
C LYS A 300 22.20 -8.36 -13.46
N GLU A 301 22.73 -7.91 -12.32
CA GLU A 301 21.93 -7.60 -11.13
C GLU A 301 21.05 -6.36 -11.38
N THR A 302 21.63 -5.35 -12.02
CA THR A 302 20.92 -4.13 -12.40
C THR A 302 19.80 -4.43 -13.40
N GLU A 303 20.03 -5.30 -14.38
CA GLU A 303 19.00 -5.73 -15.33
C GLU A 303 17.87 -6.52 -14.65
N ARG A 304 18.19 -7.35 -13.65
CA ARG A 304 17.17 -8.04 -12.85
C ARG A 304 16.33 -7.06 -12.03
N LEU A 305 16.95 -6.08 -11.36
CA LEU A 305 16.22 -5.00 -10.69
C LEU A 305 15.35 -4.21 -11.69
N ARG A 306 15.83 -4.01 -12.92
CA ARG A 306 15.08 -3.36 -14.00
C ARG A 306 13.81 -4.13 -14.35
N ILE A 307 13.93 -5.44 -14.54
CA ILE A 307 12.80 -6.32 -14.83
C ILE A 307 11.79 -6.30 -13.68
N LEU A 308 12.24 -6.33 -12.42
CA LEU A 308 11.36 -6.29 -11.25
C LEU A 308 10.53 -5.00 -11.15
N TYR A 309 11.15 -3.84 -11.39
CA TYR A 309 10.36 -2.60 -11.37
C TYR A 309 9.42 -2.50 -12.58
N LEU A 310 9.80 -3.04 -13.75
CA LEU A 310 8.92 -3.08 -14.92
C LEU A 310 7.73 -4.01 -14.71
N ASP A 311 7.94 -5.15 -14.04
CA ASP A 311 6.87 -6.05 -13.63
C ASP A 311 5.89 -5.34 -12.68
N SER A 312 6.41 -4.64 -11.67
CA SER A 312 5.58 -3.80 -10.79
C SER A 312 4.85 -2.69 -11.56
N TYR A 313 5.51 -2.05 -12.53
CA TYR A 313 4.91 -1.00 -13.36
C TYR A 313 3.78 -1.55 -14.24
N SER A 314 3.92 -2.77 -14.76
CA SER A 314 2.92 -3.44 -15.61
C SER A 314 1.60 -3.71 -14.89
N ARG A 315 1.61 -3.64 -13.55
CA ARG A 315 0.46 -3.83 -12.68
C ARG A 315 -0.27 -2.52 -12.36
N MET A 316 0.20 -1.38 -12.87
CA MET A 316 -0.56 -0.14 -12.77
C MET A 316 -1.59 -0.06 -13.89
N ILE A 317 -2.79 0.35 -13.54
CA ILE A 317 -3.88 0.60 -14.49
C ILE A 317 -3.83 2.10 -14.80
N PRO A 318 -3.26 2.53 -15.94
CA PRO A 318 -3.09 3.95 -16.25
C PRO A 318 -4.41 4.65 -16.58
N GLU A 319 -5.44 3.87 -16.90
CA GLU A 319 -6.75 4.37 -17.27
C GLU A 319 -7.86 3.58 -16.58
N THR A 320 -8.78 4.29 -15.95
CA THR A 320 -9.94 3.72 -15.25
C THR A 320 -11.24 4.19 -15.90
N LEU A 321 -12.33 3.51 -15.58
CA LEU A 321 -13.65 3.97 -16.00
C LEU A 321 -14.03 5.23 -15.24
N ASP A 322 -14.68 6.18 -15.92
CA ASP A 322 -15.22 7.35 -15.23
C ASP A 322 -16.27 6.92 -14.19
N ALA A 323 -16.47 7.76 -13.17
CA ALA A 323 -17.31 7.42 -12.04
C ALA A 323 -18.75 7.03 -12.43
N ARG A 324 -19.26 7.62 -13.52
CA ARG A 324 -20.60 7.31 -14.04
C ARG A 324 -20.63 5.92 -14.70
N SER A 325 -19.68 5.64 -15.59
CA SER A 325 -19.56 4.36 -16.28
C SER A 325 -19.34 3.23 -15.27
N GLN A 326 -18.50 3.46 -14.26
CA GLN A 326 -18.30 2.52 -13.17
C GLN A 326 -19.60 2.29 -12.38
N SER A 327 -20.30 3.36 -11.97
CA SER A 327 -21.59 3.24 -11.25
C SER A 327 -22.66 2.50 -12.05
N ASP A 328 -22.76 2.75 -13.36
CA ASP A 328 -23.72 2.08 -14.25
C ASP A 328 -23.39 0.57 -14.34
N LEU A 329 -22.11 0.22 -14.48
CA LEU A 329 -21.65 -1.16 -14.48
C LEU A 329 -21.89 -1.85 -13.14
N ASP A 330 -21.51 -1.23 -12.02
CA ASP A 330 -21.70 -1.78 -10.67
C ASP A 330 -23.18 -2.06 -10.39
N THR A 331 -24.06 -1.16 -10.82
CA THR A 331 -25.51 -1.31 -10.68
C THR A 331 -26.03 -2.54 -11.45
N VAL A 332 -25.57 -2.76 -12.69
CA VAL A 332 -25.99 -3.91 -13.48
C VAL A 332 -25.34 -5.20 -12.95
N GLN A 333 -24.08 -5.15 -12.51
CA GLN A 333 -23.37 -6.29 -11.92
C GLN A 333 -24.06 -6.76 -10.63
N ALA A 334 -24.42 -5.84 -9.74
CA ALA A 334 -25.15 -6.16 -8.52
C ALA A 334 -26.50 -6.84 -8.80
N LYS A 335 -27.21 -6.40 -9.84
CA LYS A 335 -28.47 -7.04 -10.28
C LYS A 335 -28.23 -8.45 -10.82
N ILE A 336 -27.18 -8.66 -11.63
CA ILE A 336 -26.80 -9.99 -12.13
C ILE A 336 -26.48 -10.91 -10.95
N ALA A 337 -25.61 -10.48 -10.03
CA ALA A 337 -25.20 -11.28 -8.87
C ALA A 337 -26.38 -11.61 -7.94
N ALA A 338 -27.30 -10.66 -7.73
CA ALA A 338 -28.53 -10.91 -6.97
C ALA A 338 -29.42 -11.97 -7.66
N CYS A 339 -29.51 -11.93 -8.99
CA CYS A 339 -30.27 -12.93 -9.74
C CYS A 339 -29.64 -14.32 -9.65
N GLU A 340 -28.32 -14.41 -9.78
CA GLU A 340 -27.58 -15.67 -9.71
C GLU A 340 -27.69 -16.32 -8.33
N ARG A 341 -27.66 -15.54 -7.25
CA ARG A 341 -27.88 -16.04 -5.87
C ARG A 341 -29.31 -16.51 -5.61
N ALA A 342 -30.31 -15.85 -6.17
CA ALA A 342 -31.72 -16.21 -5.96
C ALA A 342 -32.13 -17.50 -6.70
N GLY A 343 -31.34 -17.95 -7.67
CA GLY A 343 -31.65 -19.09 -8.53
C GLY A 343 -32.73 -18.78 -9.57
N ALA A 344 -32.92 -19.72 -10.51
CA ALA A 344 -33.80 -19.55 -11.67
C ALA A 344 -35.30 -19.43 -11.34
N ALA A 345 -35.70 -19.69 -10.10
CA ALA A 345 -37.11 -19.71 -9.68
C ALA A 345 -37.67 -18.33 -9.31
N ASN A 346 -36.83 -17.29 -9.22
CA ASN A 346 -37.29 -15.95 -8.91
C ASN A 346 -37.69 -15.19 -10.19
N GLU A 347 -38.94 -14.71 -10.27
CA GLU A 347 -39.47 -13.95 -11.43
C GLU A 347 -38.64 -12.70 -11.76
N THR A 348 -37.94 -12.11 -10.77
CA THR A 348 -37.01 -10.99 -11.04
C THR A 348 -35.78 -11.40 -11.87
N CYS A 349 -35.44 -12.68 -11.93
CA CYS A 349 -34.33 -13.23 -12.71
C CYS A 349 -34.68 -13.54 -14.17
N SER A 350 -35.95 -13.37 -14.57
CA SER A 350 -36.42 -13.62 -15.95
C SER A 350 -35.69 -12.79 -17.02
N ASN A 351 -34.95 -11.75 -16.61
CA ASN A 351 -34.21 -10.84 -17.48
C ASN A 351 -32.68 -10.98 -17.39
N LEU A 352 -32.15 -12.10 -16.88
CA LEU A 352 -30.69 -12.25 -16.70
C LEU A 352 -29.91 -12.04 -18.00
N ASP A 353 -30.38 -12.60 -19.12
CA ASP A 353 -29.74 -12.40 -20.44
C ASP A 353 -29.78 -10.95 -20.89
N ARG A 354 -30.88 -10.23 -20.60
CA ARG A 354 -30.99 -8.79 -20.88
C ARG A 354 -30.01 -7.99 -20.03
N LEU A 355 -29.85 -8.32 -18.75
CA LEU A 355 -28.88 -7.67 -17.87
C LEU A 355 -27.44 -7.91 -18.35
N ARG A 356 -27.12 -9.15 -18.79
CA ARG A 356 -25.81 -9.48 -19.38
C ARG A 356 -25.57 -8.73 -20.69
N ALA A 357 -26.58 -8.62 -21.56
CA ALA A 357 -26.48 -7.81 -22.78
C ALA A 357 -26.28 -6.32 -22.47
N GLN A 358 -27.00 -5.79 -21.47
CA GLN A 358 -26.82 -4.42 -20.98
C GLN A 358 -25.41 -4.20 -20.44
N MET A 359 -24.89 -5.14 -19.65
CA MET A 359 -23.51 -5.11 -19.15
C MET A 359 -22.50 -5.02 -20.30
N THR A 360 -22.64 -5.86 -21.32
CA THR A 360 -21.76 -5.82 -22.52
C THR A 360 -21.85 -4.48 -23.25
N SER A 361 -23.06 -3.94 -23.42
CA SER A 361 -23.26 -2.63 -24.07
C SER A 361 -22.67 -1.47 -23.25
N LEU A 362 -22.83 -1.49 -21.92
CA LEU A 362 -22.22 -0.52 -21.02
C LEU A 362 -20.70 -0.61 -21.10
N LYS A 363 -20.10 -1.80 -21.08
CA LYS A 363 -18.65 -1.97 -21.24
C LYS A 363 -18.14 -1.40 -22.56
N ALA A 364 -18.87 -1.60 -23.66
CA ALA A 364 -18.50 -1.09 -24.98
C ALA A 364 -18.62 0.44 -25.11
N SER A 365 -19.46 1.06 -24.29
CA SER A 365 -19.71 2.52 -24.29
C SER A 365 -19.11 3.25 -23.08
N ALA A 366 -18.43 2.51 -22.20
CA ALA A 366 -17.84 3.03 -20.98
C ALA A 366 -16.78 4.06 -21.32
N ARG A 367 -16.83 5.20 -20.64
CA ARG A 367 -15.84 6.25 -20.81
C ARG A 367 -14.63 5.89 -19.97
N ILE A 368 -13.48 5.92 -20.62
CA ILE A 368 -12.17 5.70 -20.01
C ILE A 368 -11.55 7.07 -19.71
N THR A 369 -10.99 7.21 -18.52
CA THR A 369 -10.29 8.42 -18.06
C THR A 369 -8.93 8.02 -17.49
N PRO A 370 -7.90 8.88 -17.60
CA PRO A 370 -6.63 8.64 -16.93
C PRO A 370 -6.84 8.40 -15.43
N SER A 371 -6.16 7.40 -14.89
CA SER A 371 -6.16 7.14 -13.46
C SER A 371 -5.59 8.35 -12.71
N ALA A 372 -6.16 8.64 -11.54
CA ALA A 372 -5.71 9.72 -10.69
C ALA A 372 -4.82 9.18 -9.56
N GLU A 373 -4.06 10.08 -8.96
CA GLU A 373 -3.49 9.83 -7.64
C GLU A 373 -4.60 9.86 -6.59
N TRP A 374 -4.47 8.98 -5.60
CA TRP A 374 -5.33 8.99 -4.42
C TRP A 374 -4.69 9.79 -3.30
N ASP A 375 -5.53 10.28 -2.38
CA ASP A 375 -5.03 10.87 -1.14
C ASP A 375 -4.32 9.80 -0.31
N ALA A 376 -3.06 10.10 0.03
CA ALA A 376 -2.15 9.23 0.77
C ALA A 376 -2.13 9.51 2.27
N VAL A 377 -2.89 10.51 2.74
CA VAL A 377 -3.04 10.76 4.18
C VAL A 377 -3.62 9.51 4.84
N PRO A 378 -3.03 9.01 5.94
CA PRO A 378 -3.51 7.80 6.59
C PRO A 378 -4.81 8.08 7.34
N GLU A 379 -5.65 7.07 7.45
CA GLU A 379 -6.79 7.09 8.34
C GLU A 379 -6.34 6.88 9.81
N GLY A 380 -6.68 7.83 10.68
CA GLY A 380 -6.26 7.80 12.07
C GLY A 380 -4.79 8.13 12.29
N ALA A 381 -4.50 8.69 13.46
CA ALA A 381 -3.13 8.75 13.98
C ALA A 381 -2.78 7.45 14.71
N ARG A 382 -1.54 6.98 14.53
CA ARG A 382 -0.95 5.97 15.41
C ARG A 382 -0.91 6.54 16.84
N ARG A 383 -1.41 5.79 17.82
CA ARG A 383 -1.49 6.21 19.23
C ARG A 383 -0.55 5.42 20.11
#